data_AF-A0A2N1NLD7-F1
#
_entry.id   AF-A0A2N1NLD7-F1
#
_cell.length_a   1.000
_cell.length_b   1.000
_cell.length_c   1.000
_cell.angle_alpha   90.00
_cell.angle_beta   90.00
_cell.angle_gamma   90.00
#
_symmetry.space_group_name_H-M   'P 1'
#
loop_
_entity.id
_entity.type
_entity.pdbx_description
1 polymer ?
#
loop_
_entity_poly.entity_id
_entity_poly.type
_entity_poly.pdbx_seq_one_letter_code
_entity_poly.pdbx_strand_id
1 'polypeptide(L)'
;MNQLIRISIVDISRCNELEEIAELNEPDIVNHEVAQEVINTIGIGIYCSAKDILCYIISYLEKNKILKSTDPTIHLRISGNGKNVGCKIKHVMVILMILNHKEKHHHADYHYTTILYPGSEKYETLEFILSPLLNELQSLKENGLEISGILWNFELYFSADWKFLAICFGLNGPTSKFFCPWCLCSKDLHRDLSKDWRIEKNMEQIATKHDAIKGHIHPPLFSMISIDHIVFDELHESHNWEYTSLMGDDKETVLKFFNLKLLFKPSCTRLIRNLWDQFYQLYCALRNETTNPMQLKQQARDWLSLFLTPSQEDPTDPKTFVQGLYMPSQVTLYIHALVYHGWELLKKYQKWELKSFSCSTVEKKTTIKFQYSSFGIIRYSSNTMIELQINQDAKILFNGKISDKLIDVNDY
;
A
#
# COMPACT_ATOMS: atom_id res chain seq x y z
N MET A 1 1.47 -12.19 29.62
CA MET A 1 0.02 -11.96 29.80
C MET A 1 -0.57 -11.64 28.44
N ASN A 2 -1.59 -12.37 28.02
CA ASN A 2 -2.25 -12.15 26.73
C ASN A 2 -3.37 -11.11 26.93
N GLN A 3 -3.48 -10.14 26.04
CA GLN A 3 -4.47 -9.06 26.16
C GLN A 3 -5.42 -9.09 24.97
N LEU A 4 -6.71 -8.89 25.27
CA LEU A 4 -7.81 -9.08 24.33
C LEU A 4 -8.22 -7.71 23.80
N ILE A 5 -8.20 -7.55 22.47
CA ILE A 5 -8.68 -6.35 21.79
C ILE A 5 -10.05 -6.67 21.21
N ARG A 6 -11.01 -5.79 21.50
CA ARG A 6 -12.37 -5.92 21.01
C ARG A 6 -12.41 -5.63 19.51
N ILE A 7 -13.04 -6.54 18.78
CA ILE A 7 -13.40 -6.32 17.38
C ILE A 7 -14.82 -5.76 17.33
N SER A 8 -15.01 -4.67 16.58
CA SER A 8 -16.31 -4.10 16.25
C SER A 8 -16.75 -4.55 14.86
N ILE A 9 -18.04 -4.73 14.67
CA ILE A 9 -18.62 -5.03 13.36
C ILE A 9 -19.20 -3.74 12.77
N VAL A 10 -18.89 -3.46 11.51
CA VAL A 10 -19.43 -2.30 10.76
C VAL A 10 -20.37 -2.82 9.68
N ASP A 11 -21.60 -2.33 9.65
CA ASP A 11 -22.57 -2.67 8.61
C ASP A 11 -22.34 -1.78 7.37
N ILE A 12 -21.91 -2.40 6.28
CA ILE A 12 -21.59 -1.81 4.97
C ILE A 12 -22.70 -2.10 3.95
N SER A 13 -23.76 -2.84 4.33
CA SER A 13 -24.87 -3.19 3.41
C SER A 13 -25.49 -1.96 2.75
N ARG A 14 -25.56 -0.84 3.47
CA ARG A 14 -26.06 0.47 3.00
C ARG A 14 -25.19 1.11 1.91
N CYS A 15 -23.94 0.68 1.74
CA CYS A 15 -23.03 1.18 0.70
C CYS A 15 -22.94 0.26 -0.53
N ASN A 16 -23.43 -0.99 -0.41
CA ASN A 16 -23.35 -2.03 -1.44
C ASN A 16 -24.66 -2.23 -2.21
N GLU A 17 -25.65 -1.34 -2.08
CA GLU A 17 -26.89 -1.43 -2.84
C GLU A 17 -26.58 -1.40 -4.36
N LEU A 18 -26.66 -2.59 -5.00
CA LEU A 18 -27.05 -2.88 -6.40
C LEU A 18 -26.06 -3.54 -7.38
N GLU A 19 -24.86 -4.03 -7.03
CA GLU A 19 -23.98 -4.67 -8.06
C GLU A 19 -23.58 -6.14 -7.85
N GLU A 20 -23.59 -6.70 -6.62
CA GLU A 20 -22.99 -8.03 -6.39
C GLU A 20 -23.88 -9.25 -6.70
N ILE A 21 -25.18 -9.07 -6.93
CA ILE A 21 -26.10 -10.21 -7.19
C ILE A 21 -26.00 -10.72 -8.65
N ALA A 22 -25.44 -9.95 -9.58
CA ALA A 22 -25.42 -10.30 -11.00
C ALA A 22 -24.28 -11.26 -11.41
N GLU A 23 -23.15 -11.28 -10.72
CA GLU A 23 -21.95 -12.05 -11.12
C GLU A 23 -21.84 -13.45 -10.50
N LEU A 24 -22.75 -13.83 -9.59
CA LEU A 24 -22.72 -15.13 -8.90
C LEU A 24 -23.35 -16.29 -9.70
N ASN A 25 -23.97 -16.01 -10.85
CA ASN A 25 -24.58 -17.03 -11.70
C ASN A 25 -23.58 -17.68 -12.65
N GLU A 26 -22.63 -18.47 -12.12
CA GLU A 26 -22.13 -19.69 -12.76
C GLU A 26 -21.17 -20.44 -11.80
N PRO A 27 -21.51 -21.69 -11.38
CA PRO A 27 -20.81 -22.38 -10.32
C PRO A 27 -19.67 -23.23 -10.86
N ASP A 28 -18.44 -22.76 -10.69
CA ASP A 28 -17.25 -23.61 -10.68
C ASP A 28 -16.43 -23.28 -9.42
N ILE A 29 -16.91 -23.76 -8.28
CA ILE A 29 -16.17 -23.74 -7.01
C ILE A 29 -16.11 -25.18 -6.53
N VAL A 30 -14.89 -25.71 -6.40
CA VAL A 30 -14.62 -27.06 -5.84
C VAL A 30 -14.98 -27.14 -4.34
N ASN A 31 -15.42 -26.04 -3.72
CA ASN A 31 -15.90 -26.00 -2.34
C ASN A 31 -17.02 -24.97 -2.13
N HIS A 32 -18.27 -25.42 -2.30
CA HIS A 32 -19.51 -24.63 -2.20
C HIS A 32 -19.71 -23.96 -0.82
N GLU A 33 -19.06 -24.47 0.23
CA GLU A 33 -19.17 -23.93 1.60
C GLU A 33 -18.51 -22.56 1.75
N VAL A 34 -17.30 -22.38 1.21
CA VAL A 34 -16.56 -21.10 1.29
C VAL A 34 -17.28 -19.99 0.53
N ALA A 35 -17.88 -20.33 -0.61
CA ALA A 35 -18.65 -19.37 -1.41
C ALA A 35 -19.89 -18.88 -0.65
N GLN A 36 -20.61 -19.80 -0.01
CA GLN A 36 -21.82 -19.48 0.74
C GLN A 36 -21.52 -18.69 2.03
N GLU A 37 -20.43 -19.00 2.73
CA GLU A 37 -19.97 -18.23 3.90
C GLU A 37 -19.63 -16.79 3.53
N VAL A 38 -18.92 -16.57 2.42
CA VAL A 38 -18.58 -15.20 2.01
C VAL A 38 -19.82 -14.43 1.57
N ILE A 39 -20.76 -15.07 0.87
CA ILE A 39 -22.07 -14.45 0.54
C ILE A 39 -22.82 -14.00 1.80
N ASN A 40 -22.77 -14.79 2.88
CA ASN A 40 -23.39 -14.43 4.16
C ASN A 40 -22.64 -13.30 4.91
N THR A 41 -21.40 -12.98 4.52
CA THR A 41 -20.58 -11.88 5.08
C THR A 41 -20.67 -10.59 4.26
N ILE A 42 -21.31 -10.62 3.10
CA ILE A 42 -21.43 -9.46 2.21
C ILE A 42 -22.13 -8.32 2.97
N GLY A 43 -21.51 -7.14 2.96
CA GLY A 43 -21.99 -5.99 3.71
C GLY A 43 -21.55 -5.96 5.17
N ILE A 44 -20.65 -6.84 5.63
CA ILE A 44 -20.12 -6.81 7.00
C ILE A 44 -18.61 -6.52 6.99
N GLY A 45 -18.23 -5.39 7.58
CA GLY A 45 -16.84 -5.00 7.82
C GLY A 45 -16.36 -5.29 9.23
N ILE A 46 -15.05 -5.48 9.36
CA ILE A 46 -14.36 -5.70 10.63
C ILE A 46 -13.60 -4.42 11.02
N TYR A 47 -14.06 -3.85 12.13
CA TYR A 47 -13.52 -2.79 12.98
C TYR A 47 -12.47 -3.21 14.02
N CYS A 48 -11.21 -2.80 13.99
CA CYS A 48 -10.31 -2.87 15.16
C CYS A 48 -9.78 -1.48 15.50
N SER A 49 -9.95 -1.02 16.74
CA SER A 49 -9.50 0.32 17.15
C SER A 49 -7.97 0.45 17.05
N ALA A 50 -7.51 1.53 16.40
CA ALA A 50 -6.09 1.87 16.35
C ALA A 50 -5.57 2.21 17.74
N LYS A 51 -6.36 2.94 18.54
CA LYS A 51 -6.00 3.30 19.93
C LYS A 51 -5.79 2.05 20.80
N ASP A 52 -6.71 1.09 20.75
CA ASP A 52 -6.59 -0.14 21.55
C ASP A 52 -5.35 -0.97 21.15
N ILE A 53 -5.11 -1.08 19.84
CA ILE A 53 -3.91 -1.72 19.28
C ILE A 53 -2.64 -1.02 19.80
N LEU A 54 -2.60 0.31 19.73
CA LEU A 54 -1.44 1.11 20.13
C LEU A 54 -1.17 1.06 21.64
N CYS A 55 -2.21 1.12 22.49
CA CYS A 55 -2.09 0.99 23.94
C CYS A 55 -1.28 -0.26 24.34
N TYR A 56 -1.53 -1.37 23.66
CA TYR A 56 -0.80 -2.61 23.88
C TYR A 56 0.64 -2.53 23.36
N ILE A 57 0.79 -2.18 22.09
CA ILE A 57 2.08 -2.28 21.39
C ILE A 57 3.09 -1.29 21.98
N ILE A 58 2.67 -0.07 22.30
CA ILE A 58 3.57 0.96 22.84
C ILE A 58 4.16 0.50 24.17
N SER A 59 3.32 -0.04 25.06
CA SER A 59 3.76 -0.62 26.34
C SER A 59 4.80 -1.73 26.13
N TYR A 60 4.62 -2.57 25.11
CA TYR A 60 5.58 -3.62 24.76
C TYR A 60 6.89 -3.04 24.20
N LEU A 61 6.82 -2.11 23.26
CA LEU A 61 8.00 -1.54 22.61
C LEU A 61 8.83 -0.69 23.57
N GLU A 62 8.20 -0.01 24.53
CA GLU A 62 8.87 0.72 25.61
C GLU A 62 9.65 -0.24 26.51
N LYS A 63 9.02 -1.33 26.99
CA LYS A 63 9.69 -2.36 27.81
C LYS A 63 10.91 -2.97 27.12
N ASN A 64 10.83 -3.15 25.81
CA ASN A 64 11.93 -3.66 24.98
C ASN A 64 12.93 -2.58 24.53
N LYS A 65 12.83 -1.35 25.04
CA LYS A 65 13.72 -0.21 24.74
C LYS A 65 13.78 0.18 23.26
N ILE A 66 12.76 -0.20 22.49
CA ILE A 66 12.59 0.21 21.08
C ILE A 66 12.03 1.63 21.05
N LEU A 67 11.03 1.90 21.87
CA LEU A 67 10.56 3.24 22.16
C LEU A 67 11.24 3.75 23.44
N LYS A 68 11.54 5.06 23.47
CA LYS A 68 12.24 5.70 24.58
C LYS A 68 11.37 6.82 25.13
N SER A 69 11.18 6.86 26.45
CA SER A 69 10.43 7.92 27.12
C SER A 69 11.04 9.32 26.91
N THR A 70 12.34 9.41 26.64
CA THR A 70 13.04 10.67 26.34
C THR A 70 12.75 11.22 24.95
N ASP A 71 12.22 10.39 24.04
CA ASP A 71 11.79 10.78 22.70
C ASP A 71 10.44 10.10 22.41
N PRO A 72 9.33 10.66 22.95
CA PRO A 72 8.02 10.03 22.92
C PRO A 72 7.32 10.24 21.57
N THR A 73 8.06 10.10 20.46
CA THR A 73 7.54 10.27 19.10
C THR A 73 7.34 8.92 18.43
N ILE A 74 6.10 8.62 18.07
CA ILE A 74 5.72 7.41 17.33
C ILE A 74 5.49 7.78 15.88
N HIS A 75 6.20 7.09 15.00
CA HIS A 75 6.04 7.22 13.57
C HIS A 75 5.14 6.09 13.09
N LEU A 76 3.87 6.42 12.81
CA LEU A 76 2.83 5.47 12.47
C LEU A 76 2.55 5.49 10.97
N ARG A 77 2.77 4.35 10.31
CA ARG A 77 2.48 4.16 8.89
C ARG A 77 1.14 3.46 8.72
N ILE A 78 0.28 4.06 7.90
CA ILE A 78 -0.97 3.49 7.43
C ILE A 78 -0.72 2.92 6.03
N SER A 79 -1.27 1.74 5.77
CA SER A 79 -1.27 1.14 4.44
C SER A 79 -2.57 0.40 4.19
N GLY A 80 -2.95 0.25 2.93
CA GLY A 80 -4.08 -0.57 2.55
C GLY A 80 -3.95 -1.08 1.12
N ASN A 81 -4.72 -2.12 0.81
CA ASN A 81 -4.79 -2.70 -0.53
C ASN A 81 -6.13 -3.42 -0.69
N GLY A 82 -6.69 -3.40 -1.90
CA GLY A 82 -7.77 -4.29 -2.30
C GLY A 82 -7.24 -5.49 -3.10
N LYS A 83 -7.69 -6.70 -2.76
CA LYS A 83 -7.27 -7.94 -3.42
C LYS A 83 -8.47 -8.80 -3.81
N ASN A 84 -8.38 -9.41 -4.98
CA ASN A 84 -9.29 -10.48 -5.39
C ASN A 84 -8.88 -11.78 -4.68
N VAL A 85 -9.83 -12.44 -4.03
CA VAL A 85 -9.64 -13.78 -3.46
C VAL A 85 -10.42 -14.79 -4.29
N GLY A 86 -9.75 -15.87 -4.70
CA GLY A 86 -10.37 -16.96 -5.47
C GLY A 86 -11.00 -16.53 -6.80
N CYS A 87 -10.49 -15.46 -7.42
CA CYS A 87 -10.99 -14.88 -8.67
C CYS A 87 -12.42 -14.30 -8.68
N LYS A 88 -13.14 -14.24 -7.54
CA LYS A 88 -14.53 -13.72 -7.53
C LYS A 88 -14.86 -12.69 -6.45
N ILE A 89 -14.16 -12.63 -5.31
CA ILE A 89 -14.56 -11.73 -4.21
C ILE A 89 -13.44 -10.76 -3.86
N LYS A 90 -13.71 -9.47 -4.09
CA LYS A 90 -12.82 -8.38 -3.72
C LYS A 90 -12.89 -8.17 -2.21
N HIS A 91 -11.73 -7.96 -1.60
CA HIS A 91 -11.64 -7.58 -0.21
C HIS A 91 -10.67 -6.43 -0.08
N VAL A 92 -10.93 -5.56 0.88
CA VAL A 92 -10.07 -4.42 1.18
C VAL A 92 -9.60 -4.55 2.61
N MET A 93 -8.30 -4.31 2.81
CA MET A 93 -7.65 -4.36 4.11
C MET A 93 -6.88 -3.07 4.35
N VAL A 94 -7.00 -2.53 5.57
CA VAL A 94 -6.17 -1.42 6.05
C VAL A 94 -5.41 -1.86 7.30
N ILE A 95 -4.14 -1.49 7.35
CA ILE A 95 -3.19 -1.88 8.37
C ILE A 95 -2.43 -0.67 8.93
N LEU A 96 -1.89 -0.86 10.13
CA LEU A 96 -1.00 0.06 10.82
C LEU A 96 0.35 -0.59 11.10
N MET A 97 1.40 0.21 11.11
CA MET A 97 2.74 -0.24 11.45
C MET A 97 3.53 0.88 12.14
N ILE A 98 4.30 0.54 13.16
CA ILE A 98 5.19 1.48 13.86
C ILE A 98 6.58 1.46 13.20
N LEU A 99 6.97 2.56 12.57
CA LEU A 99 8.26 2.70 11.88
C LEU A 99 9.46 2.73 12.83
N ASN A 100 9.26 3.07 14.11
CA ASN A 100 10.32 3.03 15.12
C ASN A 100 10.94 1.62 15.26
N HIS A 101 10.15 0.55 15.00
CA HIS A 101 10.65 -0.82 15.07
C HIS A 101 11.33 -1.27 13.76
N LYS A 102 12.50 -0.69 13.46
CA LYS A 102 13.24 -0.87 12.20
C LYS A 102 13.39 -2.33 11.74
N GLU A 103 13.77 -3.22 12.65
CA GLU A 103 14.02 -4.63 12.33
C GLU A 103 12.78 -5.43 11.88
N LYS A 104 11.57 -4.90 12.09
CA LYS A 104 10.31 -5.63 11.83
C LYS A 104 9.50 -5.06 10.67
N HIS A 105 10.08 -4.15 9.89
CA HIS A 105 9.40 -3.51 8.76
C HIS A 105 8.82 -4.51 7.73
N HIS A 106 9.48 -5.64 7.53
CA HIS A 106 9.06 -6.69 6.58
C HIS A 106 8.40 -7.90 7.24
N HIS A 107 8.12 -7.83 8.54
CA HIS A 107 7.62 -8.96 9.30
C HIS A 107 6.10 -8.82 9.48
N ALA A 108 5.33 -9.71 8.85
CA ALA A 108 3.87 -9.61 8.75
C ALA A 108 3.14 -9.49 10.10
N ASP A 109 3.69 -10.08 11.17
CA ASP A 109 3.10 -10.00 12.51
C ASP A 109 3.02 -8.57 13.07
N TYR A 110 3.89 -7.66 12.63
CA TYR A 110 3.98 -6.27 13.09
C TYR A 110 3.20 -5.28 12.22
N HIS A 111 2.37 -5.81 11.31
CA HIS A 111 1.45 -5.07 10.46
C HIS A 111 0.03 -5.26 10.98
N TYR A 112 -0.44 -4.37 11.84
CA TYR A 112 -1.65 -4.56 12.63
C TYR A 112 -2.88 -4.20 11.80
N THR A 113 -3.75 -5.18 11.52
CA THR A 113 -4.97 -4.91 10.74
C THR A 113 -5.98 -4.16 11.58
N THR A 114 -6.50 -3.09 10.99
CA THR A 114 -7.45 -2.17 11.61
C THR A 114 -8.81 -2.32 10.95
N ILE A 115 -8.83 -2.50 9.62
CA ILE A 115 -10.04 -2.70 8.85
C ILE A 115 -9.88 -3.87 7.89
N LEU A 116 -10.92 -4.68 7.77
CA LEU A 116 -11.04 -5.71 6.74
C LEU A 116 -12.51 -5.80 6.32
N TYR A 117 -12.80 -5.73 5.02
CA TYR A 117 -14.16 -5.92 4.53
C TYR A 117 -14.21 -6.56 3.13
N PRO A 118 -15.27 -7.33 2.82
CA PRO A 118 -15.58 -7.75 1.46
C PRO A 118 -16.21 -6.58 0.69
N GLY A 119 -15.70 -6.32 -0.50
CA GLY A 119 -16.17 -5.26 -1.38
C GLY A 119 -15.07 -4.65 -2.23
N SER A 120 -15.45 -3.64 -3.00
CA SER A 120 -14.54 -2.93 -3.90
C SER A 120 -13.91 -1.68 -3.25
N GLU A 121 -12.76 -1.28 -3.78
CA GLU A 121 -12.12 -0.01 -3.47
C GLU A 121 -12.89 1.13 -4.16
N LYS A 122 -14.02 1.55 -3.57
CA LYS A 122 -14.77 2.76 -3.96
C LYS A 122 -14.55 3.85 -2.92
N TYR A 123 -14.49 5.11 -3.36
CA TYR A 123 -14.20 6.24 -2.48
C TYR A 123 -15.25 6.35 -1.37
N GLU A 124 -16.53 6.27 -1.71
CA GLU A 124 -17.67 6.43 -0.79
C GLU A 124 -17.70 5.32 0.26
N THR A 125 -17.45 4.08 -0.16
CA THR A 125 -17.36 2.93 0.75
C THR A 125 -16.19 3.08 1.72
N LEU A 126 -15.03 3.51 1.21
CA LEU A 126 -13.84 3.76 2.02
C LEU A 126 -14.07 4.91 3.01
N GLU A 127 -14.67 6.01 2.57
CA GLU A 127 -15.01 7.16 3.42
C GLU A 127 -15.89 6.73 4.60
N PHE A 128 -16.92 5.94 4.32
CA PHE A 128 -17.83 5.44 5.36
C PHE A 128 -17.11 4.51 6.34
N ILE A 129 -16.43 3.46 5.85
CA ILE A 129 -15.84 2.44 6.72
C ILE A 129 -14.60 2.95 7.47
N LEU A 130 -13.84 3.87 6.88
CA LEU A 130 -12.65 4.44 7.51
C LEU A 130 -12.99 5.52 8.54
N SER A 131 -14.22 6.05 8.56
CA SER A 131 -14.60 7.16 9.44
C SER A 131 -14.18 6.98 10.92
N PRO A 132 -14.41 5.82 11.58
CA PRO A 132 -13.92 5.60 12.95
C PRO A 132 -12.40 5.68 13.05
N LEU A 133 -11.67 5.07 12.11
CA LEU A 133 -10.21 5.11 12.06
C LEU A 133 -9.69 6.53 11.84
N LEU A 134 -10.30 7.30 10.93
CA LEU A 134 -9.90 8.67 10.63
C LEU A 134 -10.03 9.56 11.85
N ASN A 135 -11.14 9.44 12.59
CA ASN A 135 -11.35 10.18 13.85
C ASN A 135 -10.30 9.80 14.92
N GLU A 136 -9.96 8.52 15.04
CA GLU A 136 -8.91 8.08 15.95
C GLU A 136 -7.54 8.63 15.56
N LEU A 137 -7.18 8.55 14.28
CA LEU A 137 -5.91 9.06 13.76
C LEU A 137 -5.78 10.58 13.92
N GLN A 138 -6.87 11.33 13.68
CA GLN A 138 -6.92 12.76 13.93
C GLN A 138 -6.65 13.07 15.40
N SER A 139 -7.38 12.40 16.30
CA SER A 139 -7.19 12.55 17.74
C SER A 139 -5.77 12.19 18.19
N LEU A 140 -5.16 11.15 17.61
CA LEU A 140 -3.78 10.76 17.93
C LEU A 140 -2.77 11.81 17.46
N LYS A 141 -2.99 12.39 16.28
CA LYS A 141 -2.12 13.44 15.74
C LYS A 141 -2.20 14.74 16.55
N GLU A 142 -3.40 15.14 16.97
CA GLU A 142 -3.62 16.40 17.68
C GLU A 142 -3.30 16.31 19.17
N ASN A 143 -3.74 15.23 19.82
CA ASN A 143 -3.72 15.12 21.29
C ASN A 143 -2.70 14.11 21.81
N GLY A 144 -2.10 13.30 20.93
CA GLY A 144 -1.24 12.19 21.34
C GLY A 144 -2.01 11.04 22.01
N LEU A 145 -1.27 10.18 22.70
CA LEU A 145 -1.81 9.07 23.50
C LEU A 145 -0.99 8.93 24.79
N GLU A 146 -1.66 9.09 25.93
CA GLU A 146 -1.00 8.92 27.23
C GLU A 146 -0.99 7.45 27.65
N ILE A 147 0.20 6.90 27.87
CA ILE A 147 0.40 5.51 28.32
C ILE A 147 1.46 5.52 29.42
N SER A 148 1.14 4.92 30.56
CA SER A 148 2.07 4.79 31.69
C SER A 148 2.69 6.13 32.15
N GLY A 149 1.93 7.22 32.05
CA GLY A 149 2.36 8.58 32.42
C GLY A 149 3.26 9.27 31.39
N ILE A 150 3.44 8.70 30.20
CA ILE A 150 4.16 9.30 29.08
C ILE A 150 3.15 9.68 28.00
N LEU A 151 3.18 10.93 27.58
CA LEU A 151 2.41 11.41 26.43
C LEU A 151 3.16 11.11 25.13
N TRP A 152 2.67 10.14 24.36
CA TRP A 152 3.21 9.78 23.06
C TRP A 152 2.61 10.65 21.95
N ASN A 153 3.46 11.31 21.17
CA ASN A 153 3.08 12.11 20.01
C ASN A 153 3.16 11.28 18.73
N PHE A 154 2.32 11.58 17.74
CA PHE A 154 2.23 10.79 16.51
C PHE A 154 2.59 11.60 15.26
N GLU A 155 3.53 11.06 14.50
CA GLU A 155 3.72 11.43 13.11
C GLU A 155 3.12 10.35 12.20
N LEU A 156 2.21 10.76 11.33
CA LEU A 156 1.49 9.86 10.45
C LEU A 156 2.12 9.82 9.05
N TYR A 157 2.15 8.62 8.49
CA TYR A 157 2.66 8.32 7.15
C TYR A 157 1.68 7.43 6.40
N PHE A 158 1.62 7.56 5.09
CA PHE A 158 0.77 6.71 4.25
C PHE A 158 1.57 6.06 3.14
N SER A 159 1.39 4.75 2.95
CA SER A 159 1.93 4.04 1.80
C SER A 159 0.96 3.02 1.26
N ALA A 160 0.75 3.00 -0.05
CA ALA A 160 -0.07 1.99 -0.71
C ALA A 160 0.35 1.83 -2.17
N ASP A 161 -0.26 0.85 -2.85
CA ASP A 161 -0.23 0.81 -4.30
C ASP A 161 -0.91 2.05 -4.90
N TRP A 162 -0.60 2.35 -6.16
CA TRP A 162 -1.06 3.59 -6.79
C TRP A 162 -2.59 3.70 -6.86
N LYS A 163 -3.30 2.60 -7.06
CA LYS A 163 -4.75 2.63 -7.22
C LYS A 163 -5.40 2.95 -5.88
N PHE A 164 -5.02 2.23 -4.81
CA PHE A 164 -5.54 2.49 -3.47
C PHE A 164 -5.17 3.89 -2.98
N LEU A 165 -3.91 4.31 -3.20
CA LEU A 165 -3.43 5.65 -2.88
C LEU A 165 -4.26 6.72 -3.61
N ALA A 166 -4.49 6.56 -4.91
CA ALA A 166 -5.28 7.51 -5.68
C ALA A 166 -6.70 7.67 -5.13
N ILE A 167 -7.35 6.57 -4.74
CA ILE A 167 -8.69 6.62 -4.15
C ILE A 167 -8.66 7.32 -2.79
N CYS A 168 -7.74 6.93 -1.88
CA CYS A 168 -7.66 7.51 -0.55
C CYS A 168 -7.34 9.02 -0.54
N PHE A 169 -6.66 9.54 -1.56
CA PHE A 169 -6.34 10.96 -1.69
C PHE A 169 -7.21 11.70 -2.71
N GLY A 170 -8.30 11.07 -3.15
CA GLY A 170 -9.28 11.68 -4.05
C GLY A 170 -8.70 12.11 -5.38
N LEU A 171 -7.70 11.40 -5.89
CA LEU A 171 -7.04 11.70 -7.16
C LEU A 171 -7.86 11.18 -8.33
N ASN A 172 -7.66 11.82 -9.47
CA ASN A 172 -8.02 11.25 -10.75
C ASN A 172 -7.29 9.92 -10.98
N GLY A 173 -7.91 9.07 -11.81
CA GLY A 173 -7.29 7.81 -12.21
C GLY A 173 -5.87 7.99 -12.81
N PRO A 174 -5.05 6.92 -12.80
CA PRO A 174 -3.66 6.94 -13.27
C PRO A 174 -3.50 7.35 -14.75
N THR A 175 -4.58 7.24 -15.53
CA THR A 175 -4.63 7.60 -16.95
C THR A 175 -5.03 9.06 -17.20
N SER A 176 -5.31 9.84 -16.17
CA SER A 176 -5.74 11.23 -16.30
C SER A 176 -4.62 12.18 -16.73
N LYS A 177 -5.00 13.39 -17.17
CA LYS A 177 -4.03 14.42 -17.57
C LYS A 177 -3.13 14.84 -16.41
N PHE A 178 -3.68 14.97 -15.21
CA PHE A 178 -2.97 15.33 -13.98
C PHE A 178 -3.04 14.16 -13.01
N PHE A 179 -2.05 13.29 -13.09
CA PHE A 179 -2.04 12.00 -12.38
C PHE A 179 -1.22 12.05 -11.08
N CYS A 180 -0.31 13.02 -10.93
CA CYS A 180 0.66 13.03 -9.85
C CYS A 180 0.07 13.55 -8.53
N PRO A 181 0.24 12.84 -7.40
CA PRO A 181 -0.20 13.31 -6.08
C PRO A 181 0.65 14.48 -5.55
N TRP A 182 1.90 14.61 -5.99
CA TRP A 182 2.83 15.58 -5.41
C TRP A 182 2.98 16.89 -6.19
N CYS A 183 2.82 16.85 -7.52
CA CYS A 183 3.02 18.00 -8.39
C CYS A 183 1.91 18.19 -9.42
N LEU A 184 1.92 19.33 -10.10
CA LEU A 184 0.95 19.70 -11.12
C LEU A 184 1.38 19.28 -12.55
N CYS A 185 2.26 18.28 -12.65
CA CYS A 185 2.70 17.74 -13.93
C CYS A 185 1.52 17.21 -14.74
N SER A 186 1.41 17.66 -15.99
CA SER A 186 0.47 17.12 -16.95
C SER A 186 1.13 16.02 -17.80
N LYS A 187 0.32 15.13 -18.38
CA LYS A 187 0.81 14.13 -19.35
C LYS A 187 1.53 14.73 -20.57
N ASP A 188 1.20 15.96 -20.93
CA ASP A 188 1.86 16.65 -22.04
C ASP A 188 3.26 17.12 -21.64
N LEU A 189 3.44 17.50 -20.37
CA LEU A 189 4.67 18.07 -19.83
C LEU A 189 5.59 17.05 -19.14
N HIS A 190 5.13 15.84 -18.82
CA HIS A 190 6.00 14.81 -18.22
C HIS A 190 7.16 14.39 -19.14
N ARG A 191 7.10 14.80 -20.42
CA ARG A 191 8.05 14.51 -21.50
C ARG A 191 9.20 15.50 -21.54
N ASP A 192 9.02 16.66 -20.91
CA ASP A 192 9.97 17.76 -20.96
C ASP A 192 11.04 17.58 -19.88
N LEU A 193 12.20 17.06 -20.30
CA LEU A 193 13.36 16.85 -19.42
C LEU A 193 13.98 18.16 -18.90
N SER A 194 13.62 19.32 -19.46
CA SER A 194 14.08 20.61 -18.95
C SER A 194 13.37 21.02 -17.65
N LYS A 195 12.23 20.41 -17.34
CA LYS A 195 11.45 20.71 -16.14
C LYS A 195 11.98 19.96 -14.92
N ASP A 196 11.87 20.60 -13.76
CA ASP A 196 12.20 20.02 -12.46
C ASP A 196 10.92 19.98 -11.62
N TRP A 197 10.19 18.87 -11.69
CA TRP A 197 8.98 18.67 -10.91
C TRP A 197 9.31 18.37 -9.46
N ARG A 198 8.75 19.15 -8.53
CA ARG A 198 8.95 19.01 -7.08
C ARG A 198 7.64 18.72 -6.37
N ILE A 199 7.73 18.20 -5.16
CA ILE A 199 6.57 18.15 -4.26
C ILE A 199 6.15 19.60 -3.93
N GLU A 200 5.02 20.04 -4.48
CA GLU A 200 4.53 21.42 -4.38
C GLU A 200 3.06 21.52 -3.93
N LYS A 201 2.30 20.43 -4.07
CA LYS A 201 0.91 20.38 -3.61
C LYS A 201 0.86 20.52 -2.09
N ASN A 202 -0.24 21.05 -1.57
CA ASN A 202 -0.44 21.23 -0.14
C ASN A 202 -1.73 20.52 0.30
N MET A 203 -1.63 19.71 1.35
CA MET A 203 -2.75 18.87 1.79
C MET A 203 -3.95 19.68 2.30
N GLU A 204 -3.71 20.79 3.01
CA GLU A 204 -4.77 21.65 3.54
C GLU A 204 -5.55 22.35 2.41
N GLN A 205 -4.84 22.79 1.37
CA GLN A 205 -5.46 23.35 0.17
C GLN A 205 -6.28 22.29 -0.58
N ILE A 206 -5.79 21.05 -0.65
CA ILE A 206 -6.54 19.94 -1.27
C ILE A 206 -7.79 19.63 -0.45
N ALA A 207 -7.67 19.52 0.87
CA ALA A 207 -8.82 19.22 1.74
C ALA A 207 -9.94 20.26 1.63
N THR A 208 -9.59 21.54 1.45
CA THR A 208 -10.57 22.64 1.41
C THR A 208 -11.05 23.02 0.00
N LYS A 209 -10.22 22.81 -1.03
CA LYS A 209 -10.46 23.30 -2.41
C LYS A 209 -10.08 22.27 -3.48
N HIS A 210 -10.29 20.98 -3.22
CA HIS A 210 -9.92 19.90 -4.14
C HIS A 210 -10.37 20.15 -5.59
N ASP A 211 -11.59 20.64 -5.81
CA ASP A 211 -12.15 20.97 -7.14
C ASP A 211 -11.32 22.00 -7.93
N ALA A 212 -10.62 22.90 -7.24
CA ALA A 212 -9.77 23.90 -7.87
C ALA A 212 -8.36 23.36 -8.17
N ILE A 213 -7.98 22.22 -7.58
CA ILE A 213 -6.64 21.65 -7.71
C ILE A 213 -6.65 20.54 -8.75
N LYS A 214 -5.91 20.78 -9.83
CA LYS A 214 -5.78 19.82 -10.93
C LYS A 214 -5.29 18.48 -10.42
N GLY A 215 -6.02 17.43 -10.78
CA GLY A 215 -5.68 16.07 -10.40
C GLY A 215 -6.52 15.51 -9.24
N HIS A 216 -7.36 16.31 -8.57
CA HIS A 216 -8.24 15.85 -7.49
C HIS A 216 -9.72 15.94 -7.91
N ILE A 217 -10.52 14.97 -7.44
CA ILE A 217 -11.96 14.81 -7.69
C ILE A 217 -12.76 14.61 -6.40
N HIS A 218 -12.09 14.27 -5.31
CA HIS A 218 -12.66 14.14 -3.98
C HIS A 218 -11.70 14.77 -2.95
N PRO A 219 -12.18 15.13 -1.75
CA PRO A 219 -11.29 15.45 -0.65
C PRO A 219 -10.45 14.21 -0.26
N PRO A 220 -9.25 14.41 0.31
CA PRO A 220 -8.41 13.31 0.74
C PRO A 220 -8.96 12.74 2.06
N LEU A 221 -9.17 11.43 2.11
CA LEU A 221 -9.64 10.73 3.33
C LEU A 221 -8.65 10.92 4.48
N PHE A 222 -7.34 10.83 4.16
CA PHE A 222 -6.26 11.02 5.11
C PHE A 222 -5.70 12.45 5.06
N SER A 223 -6.57 13.47 5.07
CA SER A 223 -6.21 14.90 4.98
C SER A 223 -5.27 15.38 6.09
N MET A 224 -5.20 14.65 7.21
CA MET A 224 -4.26 14.91 8.30
C MET A 224 -2.84 14.43 8.02
N ILE A 225 -2.58 13.69 6.94
CA ILE A 225 -1.23 13.27 6.56
C ILE A 225 -0.68 14.28 5.56
N SER A 226 0.50 14.84 5.83
CA SER A 226 1.14 15.78 4.90
C SER A 226 1.41 15.11 3.55
N ILE A 227 1.34 15.86 2.44
CA ILE A 227 1.52 15.30 1.09
C ILE A 227 2.89 14.62 0.93
N ASP A 228 3.90 15.15 1.61
CA ASP A 228 5.26 14.64 1.57
C ASP A 228 5.47 13.44 2.51
N HIS A 229 4.45 13.06 3.30
CA HIS A 229 4.35 11.82 4.09
C HIS A 229 3.60 10.69 3.37
N ILE A 230 3.23 10.93 2.12
CA ILE A 230 2.65 9.92 1.24
C ILE A 230 3.77 9.35 0.37
N VAL A 231 3.95 8.04 0.46
CA VAL A 231 4.95 7.28 -0.28
C VAL A 231 4.23 6.23 -1.14
N PHE A 232 4.54 6.15 -2.43
CA PHE A 232 4.01 5.10 -3.28
C PHE A 232 4.80 3.80 -3.09
N ASP A 233 4.15 2.65 -3.28
CA ASP A 233 4.87 1.37 -3.26
C ASP A 233 5.80 1.23 -4.47
N GLU A 234 7.05 0.85 -4.21
CA GLU A 234 8.11 0.72 -5.20
C GLU A 234 7.93 -0.49 -6.13
N LEU A 235 7.14 -1.49 -5.71
CA LEU A 235 6.97 -2.75 -6.44
C LEU A 235 5.56 -3.32 -6.23
N HIS A 236 4.65 -3.06 -7.18
CA HIS A 236 3.39 -3.80 -7.23
C HIS A 236 3.56 -5.08 -8.07
N GLU A 237 3.19 -6.23 -7.52
CA GLU A 237 3.03 -7.46 -8.29
C GLU A 237 1.70 -7.41 -9.06
N SER A 238 1.72 -7.04 -10.34
CA SER A 238 0.52 -7.20 -11.17
C SER A 238 0.32 -8.69 -11.51
N HIS A 239 -0.87 -9.21 -11.19
CA HIS A 239 -1.25 -10.61 -11.44
C HIS A 239 -2.22 -10.77 -12.64
N ASN A 240 -2.34 -9.76 -13.51
CA ASN A 240 -3.36 -9.76 -14.58
C ASN A 240 -2.92 -10.39 -15.91
N TRP A 241 -1.95 -11.30 -15.92
CA TRP A 241 -1.54 -12.02 -17.13
C TRP A 241 -1.92 -13.49 -17.04
N GLU A 242 -2.37 -14.08 -18.16
CA GLU A 242 -2.81 -15.48 -18.27
C GLU A 242 -1.67 -16.51 -18.06
N TYR A 243 -0.43 -16.05 -17.93
CA TYR A 243 0.74 -16.86 -17.54
C TYR A 243 1.16 -16.55 -16.11
N THR A 244 1.77 -17.52 -15.41
CA THR A 244 2.32 -17.34 -14.06
C THR A 244 3.18 -16.09 -13.99
N SER A 245 2.67 -15.05 -13.31
CA SER A 245 3.41 -13.80 -13.10
C SER A 245 4.74 -14.10 -12.43
N LEU A 246 5.83 -13.51 -12.94
CA LEU A 246 7.13 -13.56 -12.28
C LEU A 246 6.99 -12.92 -10.89
N MET A 247 7.44 -13.62 -9.86
CA MET A 247 7.45 -13.07 -8.49
C MET A 247 8.55 -12.01 -8.37
N GLY A 248 8.56 -11.23 -7.29
CA GLY A 248 9.56 -10.19 -7.05
C GLY A 248 11.02 -10.64 -7.31
N ASP A 249 11.41 -11.80 -6.78
CA ASP A 249 12.78 -12.33 -6.92
C ASP A 249 13.10 -12.79 -8.36
N ASP A 250 12.11 -13.31 -9.07
CA ASP A 250 12.26 -13.72 -10.48
C ASP A 250 12.44 -12.50 -11.38
N LYS A 251 11.69 -11.42 -11.11
CA LYS A 251 11.84 -10.14 -11.83
C LYS A 251 13.23 -9.55 -11.64
N GLU A 252 13.76 -9.56 -10.42
CA GLU A 252 15.14 -9.11 -10.16
C GLU A 252 16.16 -9.99 -10.89
N THR A 253 15.95 -11.31 -10.92
CA THR A 253 16.81 -12.25 -11.64
C THR A 253 16.81 -11.98 -13.15
N VAL A 254 15.64 -11.78 -13.75
CA VAL A 254 15.51 -11.41 -15.16
C VAL A 254 16.21 -10.07 -15.43
N LEU A 255 15.95 -9.06 -14.59
CA LEU A 255 16.57 -7.74 -14.74
C LEU A 255 18.10 -7.84 -14.76
N LYS A 256 18.70 -8.70 -13.93
CA LYS A 256 20.17 -8.81 -13.82
C LYS A 256 20.80 -9.72 -14.86
N PHE A 257 20.19 -10.87 -15.13
CA PHE A 257 20.90 -11.99 -15.77
C PHE A 257 20.32 -12.44 -17.11
N PHE A 258 19.18 -11.88 -17.55
CA PHE A 258 18.56 -12.31 -18.80
C PHE A 258 19.47 -12.08 -20.01
N ASN A 259 19.64 -13.12 -20.82
CA ASN A 259 20.52 -13.08 -21.99
C ASN A 259 19.84 -12.44 -23.20
N LEU A 260 19.90 -11.10 -23.25
CA LEU A 260 19.34 -10.29 -24.34
C LEU A 260 19.95 -10.58 -25.73
N LYS A 261 21.12 -11.24 -25.82
CA LYS A 261 21.75 -11.59 -27.10
C LYS A 261 20.95 -12.64 -27.87
N LEU A 262 20.07 -13.38 -27.20
CA LEU A 262 19.19 -14.37 -27.83
C LEU A 262 18.08 -13.72 -28.67
N LEU A 263 17.72 -12.46 -28.38
CA LEU A 263 16.57 -11.78 -28.97
C LEU A 263 16.94 -10.59 -29.86
N PHE A 264 18.06 -9.91 -29.59
CA PHE A 264 18.38 -8.62 -30.21
C PHE A 264 19.76 -8.59 -30.87
N LYS A 265 19.94 -7.67 -31.83
CA LYS A 265 21.24 -7.36 -32.45
C LYS A 265 22.21 -6.78 -31.41
N PRO A 266 23.54 -6.97 -31.55
CA PRO A 266 24.53 -6.56 -30.55
C PRO A 266 24.45 -5.10 -30.09
N SER A 267 24.17 -4.17 -31.01
CA SER A 267 24.03 -2.73 -30.68
C SER A 267 22.82 -2.46 -29.77
N CYS A 268 21.67 -3.03 -30.12
CA CYS A 268 20.43 -2.95 -29.34
C CYS A 268 20.58 -3.66 -27.98
N THR A 269 21.19 -4.85 -27.97
CA THR A 269 21.49 -5.58 -26.72
C THR A 269 22.31 -4.75 -25.75
N ARG A 270 23.34 -4.04 -26.23
CA ARG A 270 24.18 -3.18 -25.37
C ARG A 270 23.37 -2.03 -24.76
N LEU A 271 22.49 -1.40 -25.54
CA LEU A 271 21.65 -0.30 -25.05
C LEU A 271 20.63 -0.79 -24.01
N ILE A 272 19.91 -1.88 -24.29
CA ILE A 272 18.91 -2.43 -23.35
C ILE A 272 19.60 -2.91 -22.06
N ARG A 273 20.76 -3.58 -22.17
CA ARG A 273 21.53 -4.02 -21.00
C ARG A 273 21.95 -2.84 -20.13
N ASN A 274 22.49 -1.79 -20.74
CA ASN A 274 22.86 -0.56 -20.02
C ASN A 274 21.63 0.09 -19.34
N LEU A 275 20.49 0.14 -20.02
CA LEU A 275 19.24 0.66 -19.44
C LEU A 275 18.81 -0.16 -18.21
N TRP A 276 18.86 -1.49 -18.29
CA TRP A 276 18.48 -2.38 -17.19
C TRP A 276 19.48 -2.34 -16.04
N ASP A 277 20.78 -2.24 -16.32
CA ASP A 277 21.82 -2.10 -15.29
C ASP A 277 21.68 -0.79 -14.52
N GLN A 278 21.47 0.32 -15.22
CA GLN A 278 21.24 1.62 -14.58
C GLN A 278 19.93 1.63 -13.79
N PHE A 279 18.86 1.01 -14.30
CA PHE A 279 17.62 0.86 -13.52
C PHE A 279 17.85 0.05 -12.24
N TYR A 280 18.61 -1.04 -12.31
CA TYR A 280 18.96 -1.83 -11.14
C TYR A 280 19.78 -1.03 -10.12
N GLN A 281 20.70 -0.19 -10.58
CA GLN A 281 21.46 0.71 -9.70
C GLN A 281 20.54 1.70 -8.97
N LEU A 282 19.56 2.29 -9.66
CA LEU A 282 18.55 3.16 -9.02
C LEU A 282 17.75 2.39 -7.98
N TYR A 283 17.29 1.19 -8.31
CA TYR A 283 16.58 0.32 -7.39
C TYR A 283 17.39 -0.01 -6.13
N CYS A 284 18.67 -0.35 -6.26
CA CYS A 284 19.56 -0.54 -5.12
C CYS A 284 19.77 0.75 -4.31
N ALA A 285 19.89 1.89 -4.99
CA ALA A 285 20.15 3.18 -4.36
C ALA A 285 18.96 3.65 -3.49
N LEU A 286 17.71 3.44 -3.91
CA LEU A 286 16.52 3.74 -3.12
C LEU A 286 16.45 2.95 -1.79
N ARG A 287 17.10 1.78 -1.78
CA ARG A 287 17.10 0.82 -0.66
C ARG A 287 18.36 0.89 0.19
N ASN A 288 19.15 1.95 0.03
CA ASN A 288 20.39 2.13 0.76
C ASN A 288 20.36 3.45 1.53
N GLU A 289 20.47 3.37 2.86
CA GLU A 289 20.48 4.51 3.78
C GLU A 289 21.64 5.49 3.53
N THR A 290 22.74 5.06 2.89
CA THR A 290 23.90 5.93 2.62
C THR A 290 23.81 6.64 1.27
N THR A 291 22.77 6.38 0.47
CA THR A 291 22.61 6.98 -0.85
C THR A 291 22.47 8.49 -0.73
N ASN A 292 23.28 9.23 -1.49
CA ASN A 292 23.15 10.67 -1.59
C ASN A 292 21.91 11.03 -2.45
N PRO A 293 20.92 11.77 -1.91
CA PRO A 293 19.71 12.09 -2.68
C PRO A 293 19.96 12.91 -3.95
N MET A 294 20.95 13.81 -3.94
CA MET A 294 21.30 14.60 -5.13
C MET A 294 21.96 13.75 -6.21
N GLN A 295 22.76 12.75 -5.81
CA GLN A 295 23.33 11.78 -6.74
C GLN A 295 22.22 10.92 -7.36
N LEU A 296 21.29 10.42 -6.55
CA LEU A 296 20.13 9.66 -7.03
C LEU A 296 19.31 10.47 -8.04
N LYS A 297 19.06 11.75 -7.75
CA LYS A 297 18.36 12.66 -8.67
C LYS A 297 19.04 12.72 -10.03
N GLN A 298 20.37 12.88 -10.05
CA GLN A 298 21.12 12.96 -11.30
C GLN A 298 21.09 11.63 -12.05
N GLN A 299 21.35 10.52 -11.36
CA GLN A 299 21.31 9.18 -11.96
C GLN A 299 19.94 8.85 -12.54
N ALA A 300 18.85 9.22 -11.86
CA ALA A 300 17.50 8.97 -12.36
C ALA A 300 17.18 9.78 -13.62
N ARG A 301 17.71 11.00 -13.73
CA ARG A 301 17.61 11.82 -14.94
C ARG A 301 18.44 11.28 -16.09
N ASP A 302 19.67 10.88 -15.82
CA ASP A 302 20.54 10.26 -16.83
C ASP A 302 19.91 8.97 -17.35
N TRP A 303 19.33 8.17 -16.46
CA TRP A 303 18.58 6.97 -16.81
C TRP A 303 17.33 7.29 -17.66
N LEU A 304 16.56 8.32 -17.31
CA LEU A 304 15.41 8.75 -18.11
C LEU A 304 15.84 9.24 -19.50
N SER A 305 16.98 9.94 -19.60
CA SER A 305 17.55 10.34 -20.89
C SER A 305 17.94 9.12 -21.73
N LEU A 306 18.54 8.10 -21.12
CA LEU A 306 18.82 6.83 -21.79
C LEU A 306 17.53 6.13 -22.23
N PHE A 307 16.52 6.05 -21.37
CA PHE A 307 15.20 5.48 -21.68
C PHE A 307 14.58 6.12 -22.94
N LEU A 308 14.74 7.43 -23.08
CA LEU A 308 14.22 8.23 -24.20
C LEU A 308 15.17 8.34 -25.41
N THR A 309 16.16 7.45 -25.53
CA THR A 309 17.07 7.44 -26.68
C THR A 309 16.26 7.30 -27.98
N PRO A 310 16.30 8.30 -28.89
CA PRO A 310 15.53 8.26 -30.12
C PRO A 310 16.16 7.29 -31.12
N SER A 311 15.34 6.80 -32.06
CA SER A 311 15.87 6.13 -33.25
C SER A 311 16.63 7.12 -34.12
N GLN A 312 17.67 6.64 -34.80
CA GLN A 312 18.49 7.41 -35.71
C GLN A 312 18.32 6.90 -37.14
N GLU A 313 18.45 7.82 -38.09
CA GLU A 313 18.32 7.58 -39.54
C GLU A 313 16.90 7.14 -39.99
N ASP A 314 16.72 7.02 -41.30
CA ASP A 314 15.44 6.67 -41.91
C ASP A 314 15.09 5.18 -41.67
N PRO A 315 13.93 4.85 -41.08
CA PRO A 315 13.49 3.46 -40.88
C PRO A 315 13.29 2.67 -42.19
N THR A 316 13.24 3.34 -43.34
CA THR A 316 13.15 2.70 -44.65
C THR A 316 14.48 2.19 -45.20
N ASP A 317 15.62 2.56 -44.60
CA ASP A 317 16.94 1.99 -44.90
C ASP A 317 17.44 1.12 -43.74
N PRO A 318 17.27 -0.22 -43.81
CA PRO A 318 17.65 -1.13 -42.73
C PRO A 318 19.16 -1.20 -42.47
N LYS A 319 20.00 -0.66 -43.37
CA LYS A 319 21.46 -0.69 -43.23
C LYS A 319 21.97 0.44 -42.34
N THR A 320 21.29 1.58 -42.32
CA THR A 320 21.69 2.79 -41.59
C THR A 320 20.79 3.05 -40.38
N PHE A 321 19.57 2.53 -40.37
CA PHE A 321 18.65 2.67 -39.24
C PHE A 321 19.18 2.07 -37.93
N VAL A 322 19.24 2.91 -36.89
CA VAL A 322 19.53 2.49 -35.52
C VAL A 322 18.30 2.74 -34.65
N GLN A 323 17.64 1.65 -34.24
CA GLN A 323 16.47 1.75 -33.37
C GLN A 323 16.86 2.30 -32.00
N GLY A 324 16.09 3.29 -31.54
CA GLY A 324 16.16 3.83 -30.18
C GLY A 324 15.53 2.90 -29.15
N LEU A 325 15.23 3.43 -27.96
CA LEU A 325 14.64 2.65 -26.87
C LEU A 325 13.14 2.90 -26.75
N TYR A 326 12.73 3.94 -26.02
CA TYR A 326 11.32 4.22 -25.75
C TYR A 326 10.94 5.65 -26.12
N MET A 327 9.66 5.81 -26.47
CA MET A 327 9.08 7.11 -26.80
C MET A 327 8.67 7.86 -25.52
N PRO A 328 8.65 9.21 -25.53
CA PRO A 328 8.16 9.99 -24.40
C PRO A 328 6.74 9.65 -23.95
N SER A 329 5.88 9.16 -24.84
CA SER A 329 4.53 8.69 -24.52
C SER A 329 4.49 7.43 -23.65
N GLN A 330 5.60 6.71 -23.53
CA GLN A 330 5.73 5.48 -22.75
C GLN A 330 6.25 5.75 -21.32
N VAL A 331 6.49 7.01 -20.96
CA VAL A 331 6.81 7.40 -19.58
C VAL A 331 5.58 7.17 -18.70
N THR A 332 5.69 6.18 -17.82
CA THR A 332 4.62 5.84 -16.88
C THR A 332 4.64 6.76 -15.66
N LEU A 333 3.55 6.73 -14.90
CA LEU A 333 3.45 7.41 -13.61
C LEU A 333 4.53 6.98 -12.60
N TYR A 334 4.94 5.71 -12.63
CA TYR A 334 5.98 5.18 -11.75
C TYR A 334 7.36 5.71 -12.17
N ILE A 335 7.62 5.84 -13.47
CA ILE A 335 8.84 6.47 -13.97
C ILE A 335 8.89 7.95 -13.54
N HIS A 336 7.77 8.67 -13.67
CA HIS A 336 7.69 10.06 -13.22
C HIS A 336 7.96 10.18 -11.72
N ALA A 337 7.32 9.34 -10.90
CA ALA A 337 7.50 9.34 -9.45
C ALA A 337 8.95 9.02 -9.06
N LEU A 338 9.56 7.99 -9.67
CA LEU A 338 10.95 7.61 -9.47
C LEU A 338 11.92 8.76 -9.76
N VAL A 339 11.79 9.37 -10.94
CA VAL A 339 12.75 10.37 -11.43
C VAL A 339 12.64 11.70 -10.69
N TYR A 340 11.41 12.16 -10.44
CA TYR A 340 11.20 13.50 -9.91
C TYR A 340 10.99 13.55 -8.40
N HIS A 341 10.40 12.51 -7.79
CA HIS A 341 10.01 12.52 -6.38
C HIS A 341 10.79 11.51 -5.52
N GLY A 342 11.30 10.42 -6.10
CA GLY A 342 12.01 9.37 -5.35
C GLY A 342 13.18 9.91 -4.52
N TRP A 343 13.94 10.86 -5.06
CA TRP A 343 15.05 11.47 -4.33
C TRP A 343 14.59 12.46 -3.23
N GLU A 344 13.47 13.16 -3.39
CA GLU A 344 12.90 14.04 -2.34
C GLU A 344 12.40 13.21 -1.16
N LEU A 345 11.71 12.10 -1.47
CA LEU A 345 11.25 11.13 -0.48
C LEU A 345 12.44 10.45 0.22
N LEU A 346 13.46 10.04 -0.53
CA LEU A 346 14.69 9.46 0.05
C LEU A 346 15.36 10.46 1.01
N LYS A 347 15.49 11.73 0.62
CA LYS A 347 16.07 12.78 1.46
C LYS A 347 15.32 12.92 2.79
N LYS A 348 13.99 12.78 2.77
CA LYS A 348 13.15 12.90 3.96
C LYS A 348 13.17 11.63 4.82
N TYR A 349 13.24 10.46 4.19
CA TYR A 349 13.10 9.14 4.84
C TYR A 349 14.39 8.34 4.94
N GLN A 350 15.55 8.99 4.76
CA GLN A 350 16.85 8.34 4.76
C GLN A 350 17.09 7.46 6.01
N LYS A 351 16.54 7.85 7.17
CA LYS A 351 16.64 7.08 8.43
C LYS A 351 15.94 5.72 8.42
N TRP A 352 15.02 5.45 7.50
CA TRP A 352 14.25 4.20 7.40
C TRP A 352 14.39 3.47 6.08
N GLU A 353 15.06 4.08 5.09
CA GLU A 353 15.07 3.63 3.69
C GLU A 353 13.67 3.72 3.04
N LEU A 354 13.58 3.87 1.71
CA LEU A 354 12.26 3.85 1.07
C LEU A 354 11.62 2.45 1.08
N LYS A 355 12.45 1.42 1.21
CA LYS A 355 12.02 0.02 1.36
C LYS A 355 11.07 -0.19 2.55
N SER A 356 11.21 0.59 3.64
CA SER A 356 10.31 0.48 4.80
C SER A 356 8.86 0.84 4.47
N PHE A 357 8.65 1.59 3.38
CA PHE A 357 7.35 2.01 2.88
C PHE A 357 6.75 1.03 1.85
N SER A 358 7.43 -0.07 1.52
CA SER A 358 6.86 -1.09 0.64
C SER A 358 5.62 -1.75 1.26
N CYS A 359 4.65 -2.09 0.41
CA CYS A 359 3.37 -2.73 0.79
C CYS A 359 3.34 -4.23 0.48
N SER A 360 4.45 -4.84 0.05
CA SER A 360 4.60 -6.30 -0.16
C SER A 360 4.18 -7.16 1.05
N THR A 361 4.29 -6.62 2.27
CA THR A 361 3.85 -7.33 3.49
C THR A 361 2.33 -7.32 3.66
N VAL A 362 1.64 -6.27 3.19
CA VAL A 362 0.17 -6.23 3.08
C VAL A 362 -0.29 -7.38 2.20
N GLU A 363 0.32 -7.54 1.02
CA GLU A 363 -0.03 -8.57 0.04
C GLU A 363 0.12 -10.00 0.62
N LYS A 364 1.23 -10.25 1.32
CA LYS A 364 1.50 -11.53 2.01
C LYS A 364 0.52 -11.78 3.14
N LYS A 365 0.19 -10.75 3.95
CA LYS A 365 -0.72 -10.87 5.08
C LYS A 365 -2.16 -11.10 4.63
N THR A 366 -2.58 -10.50 3.53
CA THR A 366 -3.83 -10.85 2.85
C THR A 366 -3.82 -12.33 2.51
N THR A 367 -2.81 -12.86 1.82
CA THR A 367 -2.79 -14.31 1.52
C THR A 367 -2.87 -15.22 2.77
N ILE A 368 -2.17 -14.88 3.85
CA ILE A 368 -2.13 -15.67 5.09
C ILE A 368 -3.44 -15.57 5.89
N LYS A 369 -4.00 -14.38 6.09
CA LYS A 369 -5.25 -14.21 6.85
C LYS A 369 -6.43 -14.90 6.17
N PHE A 370 -6.41 -14.96 4.84
CA PHE A 370 -7.42 -15.67 4.07
C PHE A 370 -7.35 -17.18 4.27
N GLN A 371 -6.15 -17.76 4.40
CA GLN A 371 -6.03 -19.16 4.81
C GLN A 371 -6.67 -19.42 6.18
N TYR A 372 -6.56 -18.50 7.14
CA TYR A 372 -7.18 -18.67 8.45
C TYR A 372 -8.70 -18.41 8.41
N SER A 373 -9.19 -17.38 7.72
CA SER A 373 -10.63 -17.12 7.61
C SER A 373 -11.37 -18.19 6.81
N SER A 374 -10.72 -18.81 5.81
CA SER A 374 -11.30 -19.89 5.01
C SER A 374 -11.23 -21.28 5.68
N PHE A 375 -10.44 -21.45 6.74
CA PHE A 375 -10.32 -22.73 7.48
C PHE A 375 -10.88 -22.70 8.90
N GLY A 376 -11.36 -21.56 9.39
CA GLY A 376 -12.11 -21.51 10.63
C GLY A 376 -12.24 -20.10 11.19
N ILE A 377 -13.41 -19.83 11.77
CA ILE A 377 -13.71 -18.62 12.54
C ILE A 377 -14.20 -17.45 11.68
N ILE A 378 -15.28 -17.66 10.91
CA ILE A 378 -16.37 -16.68 10.88
C ILE A 378 -17.72 -17.39 11.05
N ARG A 379 -17.92 -18.08 12.18
CA ARG A 379 -19.26 -18.49 12.61
C ARG A 379 -19.96 -17.28 13.23
N TYR A 380 -20.85 -16.65 12.48
CA TYR A 380 -21.70 -15.58 12.97
C TYR A 380 -22.78 -16.13 13.90
N SER A 381 -22.82 -15.61 15.12
CA SER A 381 -24.06 -15.39 15.85
C SER A 381 -24.01 -13.97 16.40
N SER A 382 -25.12 -13.25 16.31
CA SER A 382 -25.31 -11.82 16.53
C SER A 382 -24.97 -11.30 17.95
N ASN A 383 -24.33 -12.10 18.80
CA ASN A 383 -23.93 -11.75 20.16
C ASN A 383 -22.51 -12.19 20.56
N THR A 384 -21.67 -12.64 19.62
CA THR A 384 -20.32 -13.13 19.97
C THR A 384 -19.25 -12.04 19.78
N MET A 385 -18.65 -11.57 20.87
CA MET A 385 -17.43 -10.74 20.79
C MET A 385 -16.26 -11.59 20.30
N ILE A 386 -15.66 -11.21 19.17
CA ILE A 386 -14.39 -11.79 18.73
C ILE A 386 -13.28 -10.95 19.35
N GLU A 387 -12.36 -11.61 20.05
CA GLU A 387 -11.22 -10.95 20.71
C GLU A 387 -9.92 -11.29 19.97
N LEU A 388 -9.18 -10.27 19.55
CA LEU A 388 -7.81 -10.45 19.07
C LEU A 388 -6.89 -10.56 20.27
N GLN A 389 -6.08 -11.61 20.31
CA GLN A 389 -5.12 -11.77 21.38
C GLN A 389 -3.76 -11.26 20.94
N ILE A 390 -3.25 -10.18 21.53
CA ILE A 390 -1.84 -9.83 21.34
C ILE A 390 -1.00 -10.59 22.36
N ASN A 391 -0.04 -11.36 21.85
CA ASN A 391 0.87 -12.14 22.65
C ASN A 391 2.00 -11.27 23.23
N GLN A 392 2.80 -11.86 24.12
CA GLN A 392 3.88 -11.19 24.83
C GLN A 392 4.96 -10.58 23.93
N ASP A 393 5.02 -10.97 22.66
CA ASP A 393 5.96 -10.48 21.64
C ASP A 393 5.33 -9.42 20.69
N ALA A 394 4.17 -8.88 21.06
CA ALA A 394 3.35 -7.97 20.26
C ALA A 394 2.86 -8.54 18.92
N LYS A 395 2.70 -9.86 18.82
CA LYS A 395 2.08 -10.54 17.67
C LYS A 395 0.58 -10.70 17.89
N ILE A 396 -0.22 -10.38 16.88
CA ILE A 396 -1.67 -10.69 16.90
C ILE A 396 -1.85 -12.19 16.62
N LEU A 397 -2.42 -12.89 17.58
CA LEU A 397 -2.94 -14.25 17.45
C LEU A 397 -4.46 -14.19 17.39
N PHE A 398 -5.06 -14.86 16.41
CA PHE A 398 -6.50 -15.14 16.44
C PHE A 398 -6.73 -16.30 17.41
N ASN A 399 -7.32 -16.01 18.57
CA ASN A 399 -7.79 -17.04 19.48
C ASN A 399 -9.31 -17.17 19.32
N GLY A 400 -9.74 -18.20 18.60
CA GLY A 400 -11.15 -18.61 18.55
C GLY A 400 -11.59 -19.27 19.86
N LYS A 401 -11.57 -18.54 20.99
CA LYS A 401 -12.21 -19.01 22.23
C LYS A 401 -13.65 -18.51 22.26
N ILE A 402 -14.57 -19.42 21.95
CA ILE A 402 -15.99 -19.28 22.24
C ILE A 402 -16.13 -19.23 23.77
N SER A 403 -16.63 -18.13 24.32
CA SER A 403 -16.93 -18.08 25.76
C SER A 403 -18.25 -18.82 26.01
N ASP A 404 -18.17 -20.10 26.33
CA ASP A 404 -19.31 -20.83 26.86
C ASP A 404 -19.67 -20.29 28.24
N LYS A 405 -20.80 -19.58 28.35
CA LYS A 405 -21.50 -19.40 29.61
C LYS A 405 -22.99 -19.72 29.45
N LEU A 406 -23.33 -20.86 30.05
CA LEU A 406 -24.60 -21.20 30.70
C LEU A 406 -25.82 -21.36 29.79
N ILE A 407 -26.07 -22.60 29.37
CA ILE A 407 -27.35 -23.25 29.65
C ILE A 407 -27.06 -24.68 30.10
N ASP A 408 -27.29 -24.90 31.39
CA ASP A 408 -27.40 -26.20 32.02
C ASP A 408 -28.63 -26.90 31.42
N VAL A 409 -28.45 -28.05 30.77
CA VAL A 409 -29.57 -28.91 30.37
C VAL A 409 -29.31 -30.28 30.98
N ASN A 410 -29.59 -30.37 32.28
CA ASN A 410 -30.12 -31.60 32.83
C ASN A 410 -31.58 -31.74 32.38
N ASP A 411 -31.88 -32.95 31.95
CA ASP A 411 -33.17 -33.63 32.05
C ASP A 411 -34.33 -33.25 31.11
N TYR A 412 -34.57 -34.22 30.22
CA TYR A 412 -35.76 -34.61 29.44
C TYR A 412 -36.12 -33.86 28.14
#